data_AF-A0AAV2ES19-F1
#
_entry.id   AF-A0AAV2ES19-F1
#
_cell.length_a   1.000
_cell.length_b   1.000
_cell.length_c   1.000
_cell.angle_alpha   90.00
_cell.angle_beta   90.00
_cell.angle_gamma   90.00
#
_symmetry.space_group_name_H-M   'P 1'
#
loop_
_entity.id
_entity.type
_entity.pdbx_description
1 polymer ?
#
loop_
_entity_poly.entity_id
_entity_poly.type
_entity_poly.pdbx_seq_one_letter_code
_entity_poly.pdbx_strand_id
1 'polypeptide(L)'
;MYNKEENARVPIIVTGNDFSTLYAPLIRDGRMEKFYWAPTREDRIGVCTGIFRTDNVPKDDIVKLVDSFPGQSIDFFGALRARVYDDEVRKWISSVGVETIGKKLVNSKDPPPTFEQPKMTLQKLMEYGNMLVAEQENVKRVQLADQYLNEAALGDANKDAMESGTFYGQGAQQGNLPVPEGCTDPNAGNFDPTARSDDGSCLYQF
;
A
#
# COMPACT_ATOMS: atom_id res chain seq x y z
N MET A 1 6.47 -52.42 15.67
CA MET A 1 7.89 -51.99 15.59
C MET A 1 7.96 -50.91 14.53
N TYR A 2 8.23 -49.67 14.91
CA TYR A 2 8.48 -48.62 13.92
C TYR A 2 9.84 -48.91 13.26
N ASN A 3 9.88 -48.92 11.93
CA ASN A 3 11.12 -49.05 11.16
C ASN A 3 12.10 -47.98 11.65
N LYS A 4 13.17 -48.41 12.33
CA LYS A 4 14.33 -47.57 12.61
C LYS A 4 15.20 -47.52 11.36
N GLU A 5 14.71 -46.84 10.33
CA GLU A 5 15.59 -46.39 9.26
C GLU A 5 16.32 -45.14 9.75
N GLU A 6 17.65 -45.17 9.70
CA GLU A 6 18.51 -44.07 10.12
C GLU A 6 18.51 -43.00 9.01
N ASN A 7 17.79 -41.90 9.25
CA ASN A 7 17.66 -40.81 8.29
C ASN A 7 18.87 -39.90 8.29
N ALA A 8 19.20 -39.32 7.12
CA ALA A 8 20.27 -38.34 6.99
C ALA A 8 19.93 -37.02 7.73
N ARG A 9 20.96 -36.38 8.29
CA ARG A 9 20.83 -35.08 8.96
C ARG A 9 20.73 -33.95 7.92
N VAL A 10 19.61 -33.24 7.89
CA VAL A 10 19.38 -32.09 7.00
C VAL A 10 19.44 -30.78 7.79
N PRO A 11 20.35 -29.84 7.45
CA PRO A 11 20.32 -28.51 8.06
C PRO A 11 19.12 -27.72 7.54
N ILE A 12 18.43 -27.01 8.43
CA ILE A 12 17.29 -26.16 8.10
C ILE A 12 17.71 -24.70 8.29
N ILE A 13 17.50 -23.87 7.26
CA ILE A 13 17.75 -22.43 7.29
C ILE A 13 16.41 -21.72 7.21
N VAL A 14 16.17 -20.78 8.13
CA VAL A 14 14.93 -20.00 8.19
C VAL A 14 15.28 -18.51 8.20
N THR A 15 14.60 -17.72 7.38
CA THR A 15 14.72 -16.25 7.33
C THR A 15 13.42 -15.62 7.81
N GLY A 16 13.52 -14.46 8.47
CA GLY A 16 12.36 -13.77 9.05
C GLY A 16 12.77 -12.43 9.64
N ASN A 17 11.78 -11.55 9.81
CA ASN A 17 12.01 -10.18 10.31
C ASN A 17 12.26 -10.16 11.83
N ASP A 18 11.42 -10.85 12.58
CA ASP A 18 11.57 -11.00 14.03
C ASP A 18 11.10 -12.39 14.47
N PHE A 19 11.99 -13.11 15.16
CA PHE A 19 11.71 -14.45 15.69
C PHE A 19 11.30 -14.44 17.17
N SER A 20 10.97 -13.28 17.73
CA SER A 20 10.62 -13.12 19.15
C SER A 20 9.25 -13.74 19.49
N THR A 21 8.35 -13.82 18.52
CA THR A 21 6.99 -14.37 18.69
C THR A 21 6.91 -15.88 18.42
N LEU A 22 8.02 -16.54 18.07
CA LEU A 22 8.01 -18.00 17.85
C LEU A 22 7.82 -18.78 19.14
N TYR A 23 7.30 -19.99 18.99
CA TYR A 23 7.12 -20.94 20.09
C TYR A 23 8.43 -21.12 20.87
N ALA A 24 8.45 -20.64 22.12
CA ALA A 24 9.65 -20.53 22.96
C ALA A 24 10.50 -21.82 23.05
N PRO A 25 9.94 -23.04 23.03
CA PRO A 25 10.72 -24.28 22.99
C PRO A 25 11.60 -24.50 21.74
N LEU A 26 11.28 -23.85 20.61
CA LEU A 26 12.12 -23.90 19.39
C LEU A 26 13.32 -22.95 19.48
N ILE A 27 13.23 -21.93 20.33
CA ILE A 27 14.24 -20.89 20.56
C ILE A 27 15.25 -21.31 21.64
N ARG A 28 15.04 -22.46 22.30
CA ARG A 28 15.95 -22.96 23.34
C ARG A 28 17.32 -23.31 22.76
N ASP A 29 18.33 -23.07 23.59
CA ASP A 29 19.73 -23.36 23.29
C ASP A 29 19.91 -24.83 22.85
N GLY A 30 20.68 -25.04 21.77
CA GLY A 30 20.91 -26.36 21.15
C GLY A 30 19.92 -26.82 20.08
N ARG A 31 18.84 -26.07 19.77
CA ARG A 31 17.88 -26.43 18.69
C ARG A 31 17.87 -25.45 17.51
N MET A 32 18.20 -24.19 17.75
CA MET A 32 18.21 -23.13 16.75
C MET A 32 19.32 -22.14 17.08
N GLU A 33 20.14 -21.80 16.09
CA GLU A 33 21.10 -20.70 16.19
C GLU A 33 20.47 -19.44 15.59
N LYS A 34 20.48 -18.34 16.34
CA LYS A 34 19.98 -17.04 15.87
C LYS A 34 21.15 -16.20 15.37
N PHE A 35 21.06 -15.78 14.11
CA PHE A 35 22.01 -14.87 13.49
C PHE A 35 21.30 -13.55 13.15
N TYR A 36 21.71 -12.47 13.83
CA TYR A 36 21.24 -11.13 13.52
C TYR A 36 22.20 -10.50 12.52
N TRP A 37 21.68 -10.16 11.34
CA TRP A 37 22.45 -9.51 10.29
C TRP A 37 21.93 -8.11 10.03
N ALA A 38 22.78 -7.12 10.24
CA ALA A 38 22.55 -5.75 9.84
C ALA A 38 23.70 -5.34 8.90
N PRO A 39 23.41 -4.96 7.64
CA PRO A 39 24.45 -4.69 6.66
C PRO A 39 25.28 -3.47 7.05
N THR A 40 26.59 -3.64 7.05
CA THR A 40 27.54 -2.52 7.24
C THR A 40 27.60 -1.65 5.98
N ARG A 41 28.26 -0.49 6.08
CA ARG A 41 28.50 0.37 4.90
C ARG A 41 29.26 -0.39 3.80
N GLU A 42 30.27 -1.19 4.18
CA GLU A 42 31.04 -1.98 3.23
C GLU A 42 30.21 -3.08 2.58
N ASP A 43 29.35 -3.76 3.34
CA ASP A 43 28.43 -4.76 2.80
C ASP A 43 27.48 -4.12 1.77
N ARG A 44 26.94 -2.93 2.07
CA ARG A 44 26.06 -2.21 1.15
C ARG A 44 26.77 -1.86 -0.15
N ILE A 45 27.99 -1.32 -0.08
CA ILE A 45 28.80 -1.00 -1.27
C ILE A 45 29.13 -2.27 -2.05
N GLY A 46 29.48 -3.36 -1.37
CA GLY A 46 29.77 -4.66 -1.98
C GLY A 46 28.56 -5.22 -2.74
N VAL A 47 27.38 -5.22 -2.13
CA VAL A 47 26.16 -5.71 -2.78
C VAL A 47 25.74 -4.79 -3.93
N CYS A 48 25.82 -3.46 -3.76
CA CYS A 48 25.55 -2.52 -4.85
C CYS A 48 26.49 -2.71 -6.04
N THR A 49 27.77 -2.97 -5.77
CA THR A 49 28.74 -3.32 -6.83
C THR A 49 28.35 -4.60 -7.56
N GLY A 50 27.78 -5.58 -6.85
CA GLY A 50 27.21 -6.78 -7.45
C GLY A 50 26.00 -6.48 -8.36
N ILE A 51 25.10 -5.60 -7.93
CA ILE A 51 23.90 -5.21 -8.68
C ILE A 51 24.27 -4.53 -10.01
N PHE A 52 25.24 -3.61 -10.00
CA PHE A 52 25.66 -2.86 -11.18
C PHE A 52 26.82 -3.51 -11.95
N ARG A 53 27.17 -4.77 -11.64
CA ARG A 53 28.33 -5.46 -12.24
C ARG A 53 28.23 -5.57 -13.76
N THR A 54 27.04 -5.81 -14.30
CA THR A 54 26.80 -5.92 -15.74
C THR A 54 26.89 -4.58 -16.46
N ASP A 55 26.65 -3.49 -15.73
CA ASP A 55 26.47 -2.15 -16.31
C ASP A 55 27.79 -1.35 -16.34
N ASN A 56 28.88 -1.95 -15.83
CA ASN A 56 30.24 -1.40 -15.83
C ASN A 56 30.35 0.00 -15.18
N VAL A 57 29.61 0.23 -14.10
CA VAL A 57 29.65 1.50 -13.36
C VAL A 57 30.94 1.60 -12.54
N PRO A 58 31.63 2.76 -12.54
CA PRO A 58 32.81 2.96 -11.69
C PRO A 58 32.51 2.73 -10.20
N LYS A 59 33.43 2.09 -9.49
CA LYS A 59 33.28 1.85 -8.04
C LYS A 59 33.09 3.15 -7.26
N ASP A 60 33.80 4.21 -7.63
CA ASP A 60 33.69 5.52 -6.98
C ASP A 60 32.29 6.12 -7.11
N ASP A 61 31.60 5.86 -8.23
CA ASP A 61 30.23 6.32 -8.46
C ASP A 61 29.23 5.50 -7.62
N ILE A 62 29.46 4.19 -7.48
CA ILE A 62 28.65 3.33 -6.60
C ILE A 62 28.81 3.77 -5.13
N VAL A 63 30.03 4.09 -4.69
CA VAL A 63 30.29 4.59 -3.34
C VAL A 63 29.51 5.89 -3.09
N LYS A 64 29.61 6.86 -4.00
CA LYS A 64 28.84 8.12 -3.92
C LYS A 64 27.34 7.89 -3.90
N LEU A 65 26.84 6.95 -4.69
CA LEU A 65 25.42 6.60 -4.75
C LEU A 65 24.94 6.03 -3.41
N VAL A 66 25.67 5.07 -2.83
CA VAL A 66 25.32 4.47 -1.54
C VAL A 66 25.37 5.50 -0.41
N ASP A 67 26.39 6.36 -0.41
CA ASP A 67 26.54 7.42 0.60
C ASP A 67 25.46 8.50 0.49
N SER A 68 24.90 8.73 -0.70
CA SER A 68 23.81 9.68 -0.91
C SER A 68 22.46 9.17 -0.38
N PHE A 69 22.30 7.85 -0.23
CA PHE A 69 21.06 7.22 0.23
C PHE A 69 21.30 6.31 1.46
N PRO A 70 21.74 6.87 2.61
CA PRO A 70 22.19 6.08 3.75
C PRO A 70 21.05 5.30 4.44
N GLY A 71 19.81 5.78 4.41
CA GLY A 71 18.66 5.14 5.05
C GLY A 71 17.91 4.12 4.17
N GLN A 72 18.35 3.92 2.93
CA GLN A 72 17.68 3.01 1.99
C GLN A 72 18.22 1.58 2.12
N SER A 73 17.31 0.61 2.06
CA SER A 73 17.62 -0.82 2.03
C SER A 73 18.33 -1.22 0.73
N ILE A 74 18.91 -2.42 0.68
CA ILE A 74 19.73 -2.86 -0.47
C ILE A 74 18.88 -3.07 -1.73
N ASP A 75 17.64 -3.50 -1.56
CA ASP A 75 16.64 -3.66 -2.62
C ASP A 75 16.33 -2.35 -3.37
N PHE A 76 16.45 -1.19 -2.71
CA PHE A 76 16.31 0.12 -3.32
C PHE A 76 17.22 0.28 -4.54
N PHE A 77 18.48 -0.15 -4.47
CA PHE A 77 19.43 -0.03 -5.58
C PHE A 77 19.09 -0.98 -6.72
N GLY A 78 18.50 -2.14 -6.41
CA GLY A 78 17.94 -3.06 -7.41
C GLY A 78 16.73 -2.46 -8.13
N ALA A 79 15.82 -1.84 -7.38
CA ALA A 79 14.68 -1.12 -7.93
C ALA A 79 15.12 0.09 -8.78
N LEU A 80 16.13 0.83 -8.34
CA LEU A 80 16.74 1.95 -9.07
C LEU A 80 17.29 1.49 -10.42
N ARG A 81 18.05 0.38 -10.43
CA ARG A 81 18.53 -0.23 -11.67
C ARG A 81 17.36 -0.59 -12.59
N ALA A 82 16.34 -1.29 -12.08
CA ALA A 82 15.17 -1.70 -12.85
C ALA A 82 14.43 -0.51 -13.46
N ARG A 83 14.22 0.58 -12.70
CA ARG A 83 13.57 1.80 -13.19
C ARG A 83 14.25 2.42 -14.40
N VAL A 84 15.58 2.37 -14.45
CA VAL A 84 16.32 2.88 -15.61
C VAL A 84 16.07 2.01 -16.85
N TYR A 85 16.00 0.70 -16.70
CA TYR A 85 15.63 -0.20 -17.80
C TYR A 85 14.17 -0.01 -18.23
N ASP A 86 13.26 0.14 -17.27
CA ASP A 86 11.84 0.37 -17.53
C ASP A 86 11.60 1.63 -18.36
N ASP A 87 12.37 2.69 -18.12
CA ASP A 87 12.29 3.94 -18.90
C ASP A 87 12.72 3.73 -20.36
N GLU A 88 13.78 2.96 -20.61
CA GLU A 88 14.19 2.63 -22.00
C GLU A 88 13.17 1.74 -22.70
N VAL A 89 12.60 0.76 -21.99
CA VAL A 89 11.51 -0.07 -22.52
C VAL A 89 10.28 0.78 -22.81
N ARG A 90 9.96 1.76 -21.95
CA ARG A 90 8.86 2.71 -22.16
C ARG A 90 9.08 3.55 -23.41
N LYS A 91 10.29 4.11 -23.60
CA LYS A 91 10.64 4.86 -24.83
C LYS A 91 10.49 4.01 -26.08
N TRP A 92 10.89 2.73 -26.01
CA TRP A 92 10.71 1.79 -27.10
C TRP A 92 9.23 1.47 -27.38
N ILE A 93 8.41 1.29 -26.34
CA ILE A 93 6.96 1.10 -26.50
C ILE A 93 6.34 2.33 -27.18
N SER A 94 6.74 3.54 -26.76
CA SER A 94 6.26 4.78 -27.36
C SER A 94 6.69 4.95 -28.83
N SER A 95 7.86 4.45 -29.23
CA SER A 95 8.34 4.56 -30.61
C SER A 95 7.70 3.53 -31.56
N VAL A 96 7.38 2.34 -31.07
CA VAL A 96 6.71 1.28 -31.86
C VAL A 96 5.20 1.54 -31.96
N GLY A 97 4.59 2.04 -30.89
CA GLY A 97 3.15 2.24 -30.76
C GLY A 97 2.49 1.09 -29.98
N VAL A 98 1.57 1.44 -29.09
CA VAL A 98 0.91 0.49 -28.17
C VAL A 98 0.07 -0.55 -28.92
N GLU A 99 -0.51 -0.20 -30.06
CA GLU A 99 -1.36 -1.11 -30.84
C GLU A 99 -0.59 -2.22 -31.56
N THR A 100 0.67 -1.96 -31.94
CA THR A 100 1.47 -2.87 -32.79
C THR A 100 2.42 -3.75 -31.98
N ILE A 101 2.65 -3.43 -30.71
CA ILE A 101 3.64 -4.09 -29.85
C ILE A 101 3.38 -5.58 -29.65
N GLY A 102 2.11 -5.97 -29.45
CA GLY A 102 1.74 -7.37 -29.21
C GLY A 102 2.03 -8.26 -30.42
N LYS A 103 1.77 -7.74 -31.63
CA LYS A 103 2.08 -8.44 -32.88
C LYS A 103 3.59 -8.62 -33.07
N LYS A 104 4.39 -7.64 -32.63
CA LYS A 104 5.85 -7.64 -32.77
C LYS A 104 6.56 -8.52 -31.73
N LEU A 105 5.96 -8.71 -30.55
CA LEU A 105 6.57 -9.48 -29.45
C LEU A 105 6.15 -10.95 -29.41
N VAL A 106 4.87 -11.28 -29.64
CA VAL A 106 4.35 -12.63 -29.39
C VAL A 106 4.10 -13.41 -30.68
N ASN A 107 3.62 -12.74 -31.74
CA ASN A 107 3.18 -13.37 -32.99
C ASN A 107 4.03 -12.95 -34.21
N SER A 108 5.28 -12.54 -33.97
CA SER A 108 6.22 -12.20 -35.05
C SER A 108 7.07 -13.41 -35.43
N LYS A 109 7.50 -13.46 -36.70
CA LYS A 109 8.50 -14.44 -37.17
C LYS A 109 9.93 -13.98 -36.89
N ASP A 110 10.08 -12.72 -36.50
CA ASP A 110 11.35 -12.10 -36.17
C ASP A 110 11.73 -12.43 -34.73
N PRO A 111 13.02 -12.53 -34.41
CA PRO A 111 13.46 -12.75 -33.04
C PRO A 111 12.99 -11.60 -32.13
N PRO A 112 12.83 -11.86 -30.81
CA PRO A 112 12.52 -10.82 -29.85
C PRO A 112 13.50 -9.64 -29.96
N PRO A 113 13.03 -8.39 -29.80
CA PRO A 113 13.88 -7.22 -29.90
C PRO A 113 14.98 -7.30 -28.84
N THR A 114 16.24 -7.20 -29.30
CA THR A 114 17.39 -7.10 -28.43
C THR A 114 17.53 -5.67 -27.93
N PHE A 115 17.51 -5.47 -26.62
CA PHE A 115 17.73 -4.17 -26.00
C PHE A 115 19.21 -3.97 -25.70
N GLU A 116 19.73 -2.81 -26.08
CA GLU A 116 21.04 -2.36 -25.63
C GLU A 116 20.97 -1.95 -24.16
N GLN A 117 22.03 -2.25 -23.41
CA GLN A 117 22.10 -1.86 -22.00
C GLN A 117 22.22 -0.33 -21.89
N PRO A 118 21.35 0.33 -21.09
CA PRO A 118 21.45 1.76 -20.90
C PRO A 118 22.74 2.13 -20.16
N LYS A 119 23.31 3.28 -20.53
CA LYS A 119 24.46 3.84 -19.82
C LYS A 119 24.02 4.32 -18.42
N MET A 120 24.49 3.63 -17.39
CA MET A 120 24.24 3.93 -15.99
C MET A 120 25.20 5.02 -15.48
N THR A 121 24.99 6.27 -15.90
CA THR A 121 25.79 7.40 -15.41
C THR A 121 25.38 7.80 -14.00
N LEU A 122 26.32 8.28 -13.18
CA LEU A 122 26.04 8.74 -11.82
C LEU A 122 24.89 9.75 -11.77
N GLN A 123 24.84 10.71 -12.69
CA GLN A 123 23.78 11.71 -12.75
C GLN A 123 22.40 11.07 -12.95
N LYS A 124 22.28 10.11 -13.87
CA LYS A 124 21.03 9.38 -14.11
C LYS A 124 20.64 8.62 -12.84
N LEU A 125 21.57 7.88 -12.23
CA LEU A 125 21.31 7.12 -11.00
C LEU A 125 20.85 8.02 -9.84
N MET A 126 21.45 9.20 -9.68
CA MET A 126 21.06 10.17 -8.66
C MET A 126 19.66 10.74 -8.88
N GLU A 127 19.33 11.08 -10.14
CA GLU A 127 18.00 11.57 -10.51
C GLU A 127 16.90 10.52 -10.22
N TYR A 128 17.11 9.29 -10.70
CA TYR A 128 16.18 8.18 -10.44
C TYR A 128 16.10 7.82 -8.96
N GLY A 129 17.22 7.90 -8.23
CA GLY A 129 17.24 7.69 -6.79
C GLY A 129 16.38 8.69 -6.04
N ASN A 130 16.53 9.98 -6.33
CA ASN A 130 15.70 11.02 -5.71
C ASN A 130 14.22 10.89 -6.08
N MET A 131 13.92 10.53 -7.34
CA MET A 131 12.55 10.28 -7.78
C MET A 131 11.92 9.12 -7.00
N LEU A 132 12.64 8.02 -6.80
CA LEU A 132 12.16 6.88 -6.03
C LEU A 132 11.94 7.21 -4.55
N VAL A 133 12.84 8.00 -3.95
CA VAL A 133 12.66 8.45 -2.56
C VAL A 133 11.42 9.34 -2.43
N ALA A 134 11.21 10.27 -3.37
CA ALA A 134 10.02 11.11 -3.39
C ALA A 134 8.73 10.28 -3.57
N GLU A 135 8.77 9.24 -4.42
CA GLU A 135 7.66 8.30 -4.58
C GLU A 135 7.36 7.56 -3.27
N GLN A 136 8.38 7.06 -2.56
CA GLN A 136 8.21 6.42 -1.26
C GLN A 136 7.61 7.37 -0.21
N GLU A 137 8.09 8.61 -0.14
CA GLU A 137 7.57 9.62 0.79
C GLU A 137 6.12 9.99 0.48
N ASN A 138 5.78 10.10 -0.80
CA ASN A 138 4.41 10.37 -1.23
C ASN A 138 3.46 9.24 -0.84
N VAL A 139 3.85 7.98 -1.07
CA VAL A 139 3.05 6.82 -0.65
C VAL A 139 2.83 6.83 0.87
N LYS A 140 3.88 7.06 1.66
CA LYS A 140 3.76 7.16 3.12
C LYS A 140 2.83 8.31 3.54
N ARG A 141 2.92 9.46 2.88
CA ARG A 141 2.07 10.62 3.15
C ARG A 141 0.61 10.35 2.85
N VAL A 142 0.32 9.72 1.72
CA VAL A 142 -1.06 9.36 1.32
C VAL A 142 -1.64 8.35 2.30
N GLN A 143 -0.89 7.30 2.66
CA GLN A 143 -1.32 6.32 3.65
C GLN A 143 -1.64 6.95 5.01
N LEU A 144 -0.80 7.88 5.46
CA LEU A 144 -1.03 8.59 6.73
C LEU A 144 -2.27 9.49 6.65
N ALA A 145 -2.47 10.21 5.54
CA ALA A 145 -3.65 11.04 5.34
C ALA A 145 -4.94 10.20 5.32
N ASP A 146 -4.93 9.07 4.62
CA ASP A 146 -6.05 8.12 4.60
C ASP A 146 -6.35 7.59 6.00
N GLN A 147 -5.33 7.26 6.79
CA GLN A 147 -5.51 6.83 8.17
C GLN A 147 -6.17 7.92 9.02
N TYR A 148 -5.70 9.17 8.95
CA TYR A 148 -6.32 10.28 9.68
C TYR A 148 -7.76 10.54 9.25
N LEU A 149 -8.07 10.45 7.95
CA LEU A 149 -9.44 10.62 7.46
C LEU A 149 -10.35 9.47 7.90
N ASN A 150 -9.86 8.24 7.90
CA ASN A 150 -10.59 7.08 8.40
C ASN A 150 -10.83 7.16 9.92
N GLU A 151 -9.86 7.66 10.69
CA GLU A 151 -10.00 7.87 12.14
C GLU A 151 -10.89 9.08 12.48
N ALA A 152 -10.87 10.14 11.66
CA ALA A 152 -11.71 11.33 11.85
C ALA A 152 -13.16 11.12 11.37
N ALA A 153 -13.36 10.29 10.35
CA ALA A 153 -14.68 9.87 9.91
C ALA A 153 -15.19 8.76 10.83
N LEU A 154 -15.65 9.11 12.04
CA LEU A 154 -16.86 8.66 12.76
C LEU A 154 -17.51 7.28 12.43
N GLY A 155 -16.78 6.31 11.88
CA GLY A 155 -17.30 5.08 11.32
C GLY A 155 -17.53 4.01 12.38
N ASP A 156 -16.69 4.01 13.42
CA ASP A 156 -16.83 3.09 14.55
C ASP A 156 -17.59 3.71 15.73
N ALA A 157 -17.53 5.03 15.91
CA ALA A 157 -18.37 5.70 16.92
C ALA A 157 -19.86 5.60 16.58
N ASN A 158 -20.23 5.60 15.29
CA ASN A 158 -21.61 5.40 14.87
C ASN A 158 -22.02 3.92 14.84
N LYS A 159 -21.11 2.99 14.54
CA LYS A 159 -21.42 1.55 14.61
C LYS A 159 -21.70 1.11 16.04
N ASP A 160 -20.82 1.44 16.98
CA ASP A 160 -21.02 1.10 18.39
C ASP A 160 -22.23 1.83 18.98
N ALA A 161 -22.51 3.08 18.59
CA ALA A 161 -23.71 3.80 19.02
C ALA A 161 -25.01 3.29 18.38
N MET A 162 -24.98 2.78 17.14
CA MET A 162 -26.12 2.11 16.49
C MET A 162 -26.37 0.72 17.07
N GLU A 163 -25.34 -0.04 17.42
CA GLU A 163 -25.46 -1.37 18.04
C GLU A 163 -25.84 -1.29 19.53
N SER A 164 -25.33 -0.30 20.26
CA SER A 164 -25.69 -0.07 21.67
C SER A 164 -26.95 0.77 21.88
N GLY A 165 -27.56 1.26 20.80
CA GLY A 165 -28.78 2.09 20.86
C GLY A 165 -28.61 3.46 21.52
N THR A 166 -27.36 3.89 21.76
CA THR A 166 -27.03 5.18 22.40
C THR A 166 -26.71 6.28 21.39
N PHE A 167 -27.34 6.23 20.21
CA PHE A 167 -27.31 7.33 19.26
C PHE A 167 -27.90 8.59 19.90
N TYR A 168 -27.17 9.72 19.79
CA TYR A 168 -27.57 11.04 20.28
C TYR A 168 -28.84 11.53 19.57
N GLY A 169 -29.98 10.99 19.99
CA GLY A 169 -31.34 11.36 19.60
C GLY A 169 -32.34 11.23 20.75
N GLN A 170 -31.91 10.77 21.94
CA GLN A 170 -32.78 10.69 23.13
C GLN A 170 -32.87 12.00 23.92
N GLY A 171 -32.07 13.02 23.59
CA GLY A 171 -32.24 14.38 24.12
C GLY A 171 -33.43 15.15 23.51
N ALA A 172 -34.04 14.63 22.43
CA ALA A 172 -35.21 15.25 21.79
C ALA A 172 -36.55 14.61 22.20
N GLN A 173 -36.56 13.64 23.12
CA GLN A 173 -37.77 12.91 23.54
C GLN A 173 -38.16 13.12 25.00
N GLN A 174 -37.61 14.13 25.68
CA GLN A 174 -38.04 14.50 27.05
C GLN A 174 -38.61 15.93 27.14
N GLY A 175 -39.20 16.43 26.06
CA GLY A 175 -40.12 17.55 26.10
C GLY A 175 -41.40 17.14 25.39
N ASN A 176 -42.50 17.02 26.13
CA ASN A 176 -43.83 16.92 25.53
C ASN A 176 -44.17 18.29 24.92
N LEU A 177 -43.54 18.62 23.79
CA LEU A 177 -43.88 19.76 22.96
C LEU A 177 -45.16 19.35 22.23
N PRO A 178 -46.31 20.03 22.46
CA PRO A 178 -47.52 19.69 21.75
C PRO A 178 -47.27 19.95 20.26
N VAL A 179 -47.15 18.86 19.50
CA VAL A 179 -47.16 18.95 18.04
C VAL A 179 -48.57 19.40 17.68
N PRO A 180 -48.76 20.52 16.96
CA PRO A 180 -50.09 20.93 16.54
C PRO A 180 -50.66 19.85 15.61
N GLU A 181 -51.75 19.23 16.03
CA GLU A 181 -52.49 18.22 15.27
C GLU A 181 -53.67 18.90 14.56
N GLY A 182 -53.90 18.56 13.30
CA GLY A 182 -54.94 19.14 12.45
C GLY A 182 -54.79 18.72 11.00
N CYS A 183 -55.70 19.13 10.12
CA CYS A 183 -55.67 18.70 8.72
C CYS A 183 -54.44 19.25 7.97
N THR A 184 -53.57 18.36 7.48
CA THR A 184 -52.33 18.72 6.75
C THR A 184 -52.48 18.73 5.23
N ASP A 185 -53.65 18.37 4.68
CA ASP A 185 -53.89 18.40 3.23
C ASP A 185 -54.34 19.80 2.76
N PRO A 186 -53.57 20.49 1.90
CA PRO A 186 -53.90 21.82 1.40
C PRO A 186 -55.22 21.90 0.62
N ASN A 187 -55.74 20.77 0.14
CA ASN A 187 -56.97 20.70 -0.66
C ASN A 187 -58.23 20.52 0.19
N ALA A 188 -58.09 20.30 1.50
CA ALA A 188 -59.22 20.21 2.42
C ALA A 188 -59.71 21.62 2.80
N GLY A 189 -61.02 21.78 2.99
CA GLY A 189 -61.62 23.08 3.36
C GLY A 189 -61.24 23.58 4.76
N ASN A 190 -60.72 22.70 5.61
CA ASN A 190 -60.25 22.98 6.96
C ASN A 190 -58.73 22.75 7.12
N PHE A 191 -57.96 22.91 6.05
CA PHE A 191 -56.50 22.85 6.10
C PHE A 191 -55.93 23.81 7.15
N ASP A 192 -55.09 23.29 8.06
CA ASP A 192 -54.35 24.08 9.04
C ASP A 192 -52.85 24.07 8.68
N PRO A 193 -52.28 25.22 8.26
CA PRO A 193 -50.86 25.29 7.89
C PRO A 193 -49.89 25.15 9.07
N THR A 194 -50.39 25.18 10.31
CA THR A 194 -49.59 24.99 11.52
C THR A 194 -49.57 23.54 12.00
N ALA A 195 -50.49 22.71 11.50
CA ALA A 195 -50.53 21.29 11.81
C ALA A 195 -49.32 20.56 11.24
N ARG A 196 -48.63 19.79 12.07
CA ARG A 196 -47.48 18.96 11.66
C ARG A 196 -47.77 17.46 11.66
N SER A 197 -48.93 17.07 12.18
CA SER A 197 -49.44 15.71 12.13
C SER A 197 -50.93 15.76 11.77
N ASP A 198 -51.33 14.94 10.80
CA ASP A 198 -52.73 14.83 10.38
C ASP A 198 -53.53 14.06 11.43
N ASP A 199 -54.60 14.68 11.94
CA ASP A 199 -55.53 14.06 12.88
C ASP A 199 -56.71 13.36 12.19
N GLY A 200 -56.74 13.38 10.85
CA GLY A 200 -57.79 12.77 10.05
C GLY A 200 -59.09 13.57 10.04
N SER A 201 -59.08 14.81 10.52
CA SER A 201 -60.25 15.71 10.51
C SER A 201 -60.49 16.40 9.16
N CYS A 202 -59.70 16.11 8.12
CA CYS A 202 -59.81 16.76 6.81
C CYS A 202 -61.20 16.62 6.18
N LEU A 203 -61.83 17.76 5.90
CA LEU A 203 -63.13 17.89 5.27
C LEU A 203 -62.96 18.29 3.80
N TYR A 204 -63.34 17.39 2.91
CA TYR A 204 -63.39 17.66 1.48
C TYR A 204 -64.84 17.94 1.08
N GLN A 205 -65.08 19.11 0.50
CA GLN A 205 -66.34 19.38 -0.18
C GLN A 205 -66.21 18.88 -1.62
N PHE A 206 -67.14 18.05 -2.04
CA PHE A 206 -67.28 17.60 -3.43
C PHE A 206 -68.17 18.57 -4.20
#